data_AF-A0A178W615-F1
#
_entry.id   AF-A0A178W615-F1
#
_cell.length_a   1.000
_cell.length_b   1.000
_cell.length_c   1.000
_cell.angle_alpha   90.00
_cell.angle_beta   90.00
_cell.angle_gamma   90.00
#
_symmetry.space_group_name_H-M   'P 1'
#
loop_
_entity.id
_entity.type
_entity.pdbx_description
1 polymer ?
#
loop_
_entity_poly.entity_id
_entity_poly.type
_entity_poly.pdbx_seq_one_letter_code
_entity_poly.pdbx_strand_id
1 'polypeptide(L)'
;MTEYWVSQGNKWCEFCKIWIQNNPTSIRNHDLGKRHRECVDKKLTDMRERSAAKDKELKKNEKLLQQIEAKATRSYQKDIATAQQVAKANGAPEDGTSGKYLSL
;
A
#
# COMPACT_ATOMS: atom_id res chain seq x y z
N MET A 1 50.23 28.48 -5.90
CA MET A 1 49.15 27.58 -5.47
C MET A 1 47.86 28.22 -5.94
N THR A 2 47.23 27.70 -7.00
CA THR A 2 46.04 28.31 -7.61
C THR A 2 44.83 27.96 -6.75
N GLU A 3 44.20 28.95 -6.12
CA GLU A 3 42.95 28.75 -5.40
C GLU A 3 41.86 28.31 -6.37
N TYR A 4 41.31 27.12 -6.13
CA TYR A 4 40.17 26.59 -6.86
C TYR A 4 38.90 27.24 -6.32
N TRP A 5 38.27 28.11 -7.12
CA TRP A 5 36.98 28.68 -6.74
C TRP A 5 35.88 27.63 -6.90
N VAL A 6 35.16 27.37 -5.81
CA VAL A 6 34.00 26.47 -5.78
C VAL A 6 32.75 27.31 -5.57
N SER A 7 31.78 27.18 -6.47
CA SER A 7 30.48 27.83 -6.29
C SER A 7 29.80 27.29 -5.02
N GLN A 8 29.40 28.21 -4.16
CA GLN A 8 28.57 27.88 -3.01
C GLN A 8 27.14 27.70 -3.51
N GLY A 9 26.70 26.44 -3.67
CA GLY A 9 25.33 26.12 -4.10
C GLY A 9 24.25 26.53 -3.08
N ASN A 10 23.00 26.17 -3.37
CA ASN A 10 21.89 26.31 -2.42
C ASN A 10 21.55 24.94 -1.80
N LYS A 11 21.20 24.93 -0.51
CA LYS A 11 20.70 23.77 0.23
C LYS A 11 19.17 23.79 0.27
N TRP A 12 18.54 22.67 -0.02
CA TRP A 12 17.10 22.49 0.17
C TRP A 12 16.78 22.10 1.62
N CYS A 13 15.74 22.69 2.20
CA CYS A 13 15.18 22.22 3.47
C CYS A 13 13.85 21.50 3.25
N GLU A 14 13.77 20.25 3.72
CA GLU A 14 12.61 19.37 3.51
C GLU A 14 11.38 19.78 4.32
N PHE A 15 11.57 20.27 5.56
CA PHE A 15 10.47 20.70 6.43
C PHE A 15 9.87 22.03 5.96
N CYS A 16 10.75 22.95 5.62
CA CYS A 16 10.39 24.32 5.25
C CYS A 16 10.06 24.48 3.77
N LYS A 17 10.47 23.53 2.91
CA LYS A 17 10.31 23.54 1.45
C LYS A 17 10.82 24.83 0.80
N ILE A 18 12.01 25.27 1.19
CA ILE A 18 12.69 26.44 0.62
C ILE A 18 14.15 26.13 0.34
N TRP A 19 14.71 26.87 -0.61
CA TRP A 19 16.15 26.92 -0.87
C TRP A 19 16.82 27.93 0.07
N ILE A 20 17.91 27.52 0.69
CA ILE A 20 18.72 28.30 1.61
C ILE A 20 20.13 28.36 1.04
N GLN A 21 20.87 29.42 1.32
CA GLN A 21 22.27 29.52 0.91
C GLN A 21 23.11 28.43 1.63
N ASN A 22 24.01 27.78 0.91
CA ASN A 22 24.91 26.78 1.49
C ASN A 22 26.07 27.44 2.27
N ASN A 23 25.74 28.19 3.32
CA ASN A 23 26.71 28.69 4.28
C ASN A 23 26.33 28.23 5.69
N PRO A 24 27.29 27.85 6.55
CA PRO A 24 27.00 27.21 7.83
C PRO A 24 26.17 28.11 8.76
N THR A 25 26.37 29.42 8.70
CA THR A 25 25.63 30.41 9.51
C THR A 25 24.16 30.48 9.11
N SER A 26 23.87 30.52 7.81
CA SER A 26 22.51 30.60 7.25
C SER A 26 21.74 29.32 7.51
N ILE A 27 22.40 28.16 7.36
CA ILE A 27 21.82 26.87 7.72
C ILE A 27 21.47 26.84 9.21
N ARG A 28 22.40 27.23 10.09
CA ARG A 28 22.17 27.23 11.53
C ARG A 28 21.05 28.20 11.94
N ASN A 29 21.02 29.40 11.38
CA ASN A 29 19.97 30.38 11.65
C ASN A 29 18.61 29.93 11.11
N HIS A 30 18.60 29.23 9.97
CA HIS A 30 17.38 28.62 9.45
C HIS A 30 16.84 27.53 10.39
N ASP A 31 17.69 26.59 10.80
CA ASP A 31 17.30 25.44 11.63
C ASP A 31 16.83 25.87 13.03
N LEU A 32 17.46 26.91 13.59
CA LEU A 32 17.05 27.51 14.86
C LEU A 32 15.86 28.47 14.72
N GLY A 33 15.48 28.84 13.49
CA GLY A 33 14.40 29.76 13.20
C GLY A 33 13.04 29.22 13.64
N LYS A 34 12.17 30.12 14.13
CA LYS A 34 10.82 29.79 14.61
C LYS A 34 10.01 28.99 13.59
N ARG A 35 10.07 29.39 12.31
CA ARG A 35 9.36 28.71 11.22
C ARG A 35 9.81 27.26 11.06
N HIS A 36 11.11 27.00 11.13
CA HIS A 36 11.63 25.64 10.99
C HIS A 36 11.15 24.76 12.14
N ARG A 37 11.32 25.23 13.38
CA ARG A 37 10.86 24.54 14.58
C ARG A 37 9.36 24.21 14.53
N GLU A 38 8.52 25.18 14.19
CA GLU A 38 7.08 24.95 14.07
C GLU A 38 6.71 23.96 12.96
N CYS A 39 7.42 23.99 11.82
CA CYS A 39 7.22 23.01 10.74
C CYS A 39 7.61 21.59 11.19
N VAL A 40 8.72 21.45 11.93
CA VAL A 40 9.16 20.17 12.50
C VAL A 40 8.16 19.66 13.53
N ASP A 41 7.72 20.52 14.46
CA ASP A 41 6.75 20.15 15.50
C ASP A 41 5.42 19.71 14.88
N LYS A 42 4.90 20.46 13.90
CA LYS A 42 3.70 20.08 13.13
C LYS A 42 3.88 18.76 12.41
N LYS A 43 5.05 18.53 11.81
CA LYS A 43 5.31 17.27 11.09
C LYS A 43 5.34 16.09 12.05
N LEU A 44 5.88 16.29 13.25
CA LEU A 44 5.93 15.27 14.30
C LEU A 44 4.54 14.94 14.84
N THR A 45 3.69 15.94 15.09
CA THR A 45 2.30 15.70 15.52
C THR A 45 1.49 15.00 14.42
N ASP A 46 1.59 15.48 13.20
CA ASP A 46 0.92 14.90 12.02
C ASP A 46 1.37 13.45 11.76
N MET A 47 2.65 13.12 11.98
CA MET A 47 3.13 11.73 11.87
C MET A 47 2.48 10.81 12.91
N ARG A 48 2.34 11.25 14.16
CA ARG A 48 1.71 10.48 15.25
C ARG A 48 0.21 10.28 15.01
N GLU A 49 -0.47 11.32 14.56
CA GLU A 49 -1.91 11.23 14.24
C GLU A 49 -2.14 10.34 13.02
N ARG A 50 -1.30 10.48 11.98
CA ARG A 50 -1.38 9.61 10.79
C ARG A 50 -1.11 8.16 11.11
N SER A 51 -0.19 7.81 12.01
CA SER A 51 0.01 6.41 12.38
C SER A 51 -1.24 5.82 13.03
N ALA A 52 -1.86 6.54 13.98
CA ALA A 52 -3.09 6.08 14.63
C ALA A 52 -4.27 5.97 13.66
N ALA A 53 -4.41 6.93 12.74
CA ALA A 53 -5.44 6.89 11.70
C ALA A 53 -5.23 5.71 10.74
N LYS A 54 -4.00 5.50 10.27
CA LYS A 54 -3.63 4.39 9.39
C LYS A 54 -3.93 3.04 10.02
N ASP A 55 -3.60 2.83 11.29
CA ASP A 55 -3.89 1.57 11.98
C ASP A 55 -5.39 1.27 12.03
N LYS A 56 -6.22 2.32 12.24
CA LYS A 56 -7.68 2.18 12.22
C LYS A 56 -8.20 1.89 10.82
N GLU A 57 -7.64 2.52 9.79
CA GLU A 57 -8.00 2.25 8.39
C GLU A 57 -7.61 0.83 7.96
N LEU A 58 -6.41 0.37 8.32
CA LEU A 58 -5.96 -0.99 8.04
C LEU A 58 -6.90 -2.02 8.66
N LYS A 59 -7.25 -1.88 9.94
CA LYS A 59 -8.22 -2.78 10.61
C LYS A 59 -9.60 -2.77 9.96
N LYS A 60 -10.06 -1.62 9.46
CA LYS A 60 -11.33 -1.54 8.72
C LYS A 60 -11.23 -2.23 7.37
N ASN A 61 -10.13 -2.04 6.65
CA ASN A 61 -9.88 -2.65 5.36
C ASN A 61 -9.77 -4.18 5.49
N GLU A 62 -9.06 -4.70 6.48
CA GLU A 62 -8.98 -6.14 6.77
C GLU A 62 -10.37 -6.75 7.00
N LYS A 63 -11.20 -6.10 7.83
CA LYS A 63 -12.59 -6.55 8.07
C LYS A 63 -13.43 -6.52 6.79
N LEU A 64 -13.27 -5.49 5.98
CA LEU A 64 -13.98 -5.37 4.71
C LEU A 64 -13.55 -6.47 3.73
N LEU A 65 -12.24 -6.75 3.64
CA LEU A 65 -11.71 -7.83 2.81
C LEU A 65 -12.26 -9.19 3.24
N GLN A 66 -12.26 -9.49 4.55
CA GLN A 66 -12.86 -10.73 5.07
C GLN A 66 -14.35 -10.87 4.70
N GLN A 67 -15.11 -9.77 4.74
CA GLN A 67 -16.52 -9.79 4.33
C GLN A 67 -16.69 -10.02 2.82
N ILE A 68 -15.83 -9.41 2.01
CA ILE A 68 -15.82 -9.59 0.56
C ILE A 68 -15.48 -11.04 0.22
N GLU A 69 -14.42 -11.59 0.81
CA GLU A 69 -14.00 -12.98 0.64
C GLU A 69 -15.13 -13.94 1.03
N ALA A 70 -15.73 -13.77 2.21
CA ALA A 70 -16.82 -14.62 2.65
C ALA A 70 -18.05 -14.56 1.71
N LYS A 71 -18.37 -13.37 1.15
CA LYS A 71 -19.44 -13.24 0.14
C LYS A 71 -19.06 -13.91 -1.17
N ALA A 72 -17.82 -13.73 -1.62
CA ALA A 72 -17.31 -14.34 -2.85
C ALA A 72 -17.32 -15.86 -2.77
N THR A 73 -16.83 -16.46 -1.67
CA THR A 73 -16.85 -17.91 -1.47
C THR A 73 -18.28 -18.45 -1.46
N ARG A 74 -19.22 -17.77 -0.80
CA ARG A 74 -20.64 -18.18 -0.80
C ARG A 74 -21.27 -18.09 -2.19
N SER A 75 -20.97 -17.05 -2.96
CA SER A 75 -21.45 -16.95 -4.35
C SER A 75 -20.88 -18.09 -5.18
N TYR A 76 -19.56 -18.29 -5.11
CA TYR A 76 -18.87 -19.34 -5.86
C TYR A 76 -19.42 -20.75 -5.55
N GLN A 77 -19.70 -21.06 -4.29
CA GLN A 77 -20.32 -22.34 -3.92
C GLN A 77 -21.72 -22.51 -4.51
N LYS A 78 -22.53 -21.43 -4.53
CA LYS A 78 -23.85 -21.45 -5.18
C LYS A 78 -23.71 -21.66 -6.68
N ASP A 79 -22.78 -20.96 -7.32
CA ASP A 79 -22.54 -21.07 -8.75
C ASP A 79 -22.09 -22.49 -9.15
N ILE A 80 -21.24 -23.13 -8.34
CA ILE A 80 -20.88 -24.55 -8.52
C ILE A 80 -22.11 -25.45 -8.38
N ALA A 81 -22.91 -25.27 -7.32
CA ALA A 81 -24.09 -26.11 -7.10
C ALA A 81 -25.11 -25.96 -8.23
N THR A 82 -25.34 -24.74 -8.71
CA THR A 82 -26.17 -24.47 -9.88
C THR A 82 -25.58 -25.10 -11.14
N ALA A 83 -24.28 -24.96 -11.39
CA ALA A 83 -23.62 -25.60 -12.54
C ALA A 83 -23.74 -27.14 -12.50
N GLN A 84 -23.60 -27.76 -11.32
CA GLN A 84 -23.81 -29.20 -11.13
C GLN A 84 -25.28 -29.61 -11.35
N GLN A 85 -26.24 -28.81 -10.88
CA GLN A 85 -27.66 -29.07 -11.12
C GLN A 85 -28.02 -28.92 -12.60
N VAL A 86 -27.52 -27.89 -13.28
CA VAL A 86 -27.68 -27.69 -14.72
C VAL A 86 -27.02 -28.83 -15.49
N ALA A 87 -25.83 -29.30 -15.10
CA ALA A 87 -25.18 -30.45 -15.72
C ALA A 87 -25.99 -31.75 -15.55
N LYS A 88 -26.57 -31.98 -14.36
CA LYS A 88 -27.47 -33.12 -14.10
C LYS A 88 -28.78 -33.01 -14.87
N ALA A 89 -29.37 -31.82 -14.94
CA ALA A 89 -30.63 -31.57 -15.65
C ALA A 89 -30.48 -31.66 -17.18
N ASN A 90 -29.29 -31.34 -17.71
CA ASN A 90 -28.96 -31.47 -19.14
C ASN A 90 -28.36 -32.83 -19.52
N GLY A 91 -28.33 -33.81 -18.59
CA GLY A 91 -27.97 -35.23 -18.81
C GLY A 91 -27.14 -35.54 -20.06
N ALA A 92 -25.81 -35.47 -19.95
CA ALA A 92 -24.96 -36.24 -20.86
C ALA A 92 -25.03 -37.72 -20.42
N PRO A 93 -25.25 -38.68 -21.33
CA PRO A 93 -25.41 -40.09 -20.98
C PRO A 93 -24.17 -40.62 -20.27
N GLU A 94 -24.39 -41.28 -19.14
CA GLU A 94 -23.37 -42.00 -18.38
C GLU A 94 -22.98 -43.32 -19.06
N ASP A 95 -22.19 -43.24 -20.13
CA ASP A 95 -21.53 -44.40 -20.73
C ASP A 95 -20.30 -44.78 -19.88
N GLY A 96 -20.56 -45.55 -18.83
CA GLY A 96 -19.55 -46.24 -18.04
C GLY A 96 -18.89 -47.39 -18.81
N THR A 97 -17.97 -47.08 -19.72
CA THR A 97 -17.01 -48.07 -20.26
C THR A 97 -15.64 -47.45 -20.52
N SER A 98 -14.81 -47.35 -19.48
CA SER A 98 -13.36 -47.14 -19.65
C SER A 98 -12.62 -47.72 -18.45
N GLY A 99 -12.27 -49.00 -18.55
CA GLY A 99 -11.55 -49.69 -17.48
C GLY A 99 -11.31 -51.19 -17.68
N LYS A 100 -11.26 -51.69 -18.92
CA LYS A 100 -10.84 -53.07 -19.21
C LYS A 100 -10.13 -53.19 -20.55
N TYR A 101 -8.97 -52.53 -20.71
CA TYR A 101 -7.98 -52.95 -21.70
C TYR A 101 -6.59 -52.58 -21.19
N LEU A 102 -6.04 -53.39 -20.28
CA LEU A 102 -4.60 -53.52 -20.09
C LEU A 102 -4.31 -54.86 -19.35
N SER A 103 -4.33 -55.95 -20.10
CA SER A 103 -3.75 -57.24 -19.68
C SER A 103 -3.67 -58.17 -20.89
N LEU A 104 -2.56 -58.04 -21.63
CA LEU A 104 -1.93 -59.08 -22.44
C LEU A 104 -0.43 -58.91 -22.26
#